data_AF-A0A953B896-F1
#
_entry.id   AF-A0A953B896-F1
#
_cell.length_a   1.000
_cell.length_b   1.000
_cell.length_c   1.000
_cell.angle_alpha   90.00
_cell.angle_beta   90.00
_cell.angle_gamma   90.00
#
_symmetry.space_group_name_H-M   'P 1'
#
loop_
_entity.id
_entity.type
_entity.pdbx_description
1 polymer ?
#
loop_
_entity_poly.entity_id
_entity_poly.type
_entity_poly.pdbx_seq_one_letter_code
_entity_poly.pdbx_strand_id
1 'polypeptide(L)'
;MSPVTQIHSDVDLRRTLVRTKVGSDGKPVLNGMDFVEVATPEQTTLHVRFIHPLPGQPNGVPAVPTLTAANVLISGGVRVTEIRVARVLADRNVLTIVVDQPGDFSQYRLQLVAGRGKSDPPAGFDPQLATLLFSFKVACPSDLDCRTEDQCPSDPLPKSDINYLAKDYASFRRVMLDRLALLVPEWTERSPADVGITLVDLLAYVADHLSYEQDAVATEAYFGTARRRLSVRRHARLVGYMPFEGSNARVWAQIRLRPGSDGVTLPARGPQGPTRLLTAVR
;
A
#
# COMPACT_ATOMS: atom_id res chain seq x y z
N MET A 1 -3.41 12.92 -39.02
CA MET A 1 -3.69 12.87 -37.58
C MET A 1 -3.81 11.39 -37.23
N SER A 2 -2.76 10.81 -36.66
CA SER A 2 -2.67 9.38 -36.39
C SER A 2 -3.65 8.98 -35.28
N PRO A 3 -4.37 7.85 -35.39
CA PRO A 3 -5.30 7.42 -34.34
C PRO A 3 -4.48 6.92 -33.15
N VAL A 4 -4.39 7.72 -32.11
CA VAL A 4 -3.83 7.32 -30.82
C VAL A 4 -4.88 6.43 -30.15
N THR A 5 -4.60 5.13 -30.05
CA THR A 5 -5.41 4.16 -29.31
C THR A 5 -5.61 4.66 -27.88
N GLN A 6 -6.85 4.82 -27.42
CA GLN A 6 -7.22 5.32 -26.09
C GLN A 6 -6.41 4.63 -24.98
N ILE A 7 -5.73 5.44 -24.17
CA ILE A 7 -4.80 4.99 -23.12
C ILE A 7 -5.47 5.12 -21.74
N HIS A 8 -5.42 4.06 -20.94
CA HIS A 8 -5.81 4.08 -19.53
C HIS A 8 -4.94 5.07 -18.74
N SER A 9 -5.55 5.95 -17.94
CA SER A 9 -4.88 7.00 -17.15
C SER A 9 -3.71 6.51 -16.27
N ASP A 10 -3.79 5.28 -15.74
CA ASP A 10 -2.73 4.69 -14.91
C ASP A 10 -1.48 4.31 -15.73
N VAL A 11 -1.67 3.94 -17.00
CA VAL A 11 -0.56 3.57 -17.90
C VAL A 11 0.28 4.80 -18.26
N ASP A 12 -0.35 5.97 -18.42
CA ASP A 12 0.36 7.22 -18.72
C ASP A 12 1.19 7.75 -17.55
N LEU A 13 0.68 7.62 -16.32
CA LEU A 13 1.47 7.90 -15.12
C LEU A 13 2.69 6.97 -15.05
N ARG A 14 2.52 5.68 -15.33
CA ARG A 14 3.64 4.72 -15.32
C ARG A 14 4.69 5.05 -16.39
N ARG A 15 4.27 5.40 -17.62
CA ARG A 15 5.19 5.84 -18.68
C ARG A 15 6.00 7.06 -18.27
N THR A 16 5.37 8.03 -17.61
CA THR A 16 6.04 9.22 -17.09
C THR A 16 7.09 8.87 -16.03
N LEU A 17 6.78 7.93 -15.13
CA LEU A 17 7.72 7.43 -14.12
C LEU A 17 8.91 6.71 -14.75
N VAL A 18 8.68 5.82 -15.73
CA VAL A 18 9.77 5.11 -16.42
C VAL A 18 10.65 6.07 -17.22
N ARG A 19 10.09 7.14 -17.77
CA ARG A 19 10.85 8.17 -18.49
C ARG A 19 11.75 9.02 -17.58
N THR A 20 11.30 9.28 -16.35
CA THR A 20 11.97 10.23 -15.43
C THR A 20 12.84 9.56 -14.37
N LYS A 21 12.60 8.28 -14.04
CA LYS A 21 13.33 7.58 -12.99
C LYS A 21 14.73 7.17 -13.43
N VAL A 22 15.73 7.78 -12.79
CA VAL A 22 17.15 7.46 -12.97
C VAL A 22 17.74 6.78 -11.73
N GLY A 23 18.77 5.95 -11.94
CA GLY A 23 19.57 5.31 -10.90
C GLY A 23 20.58 6.26 -10.27
N SER A 24 21.36 5.75 -9.32
CA SER A 24 22.44 6.50 -8.66
C SER A 24 23.57 6.93 -9.62
N ASP A 25 23.65 6.29 -10.78
CA ASP A 25 24.56 6.57 -11.88
C ASP A 25 24.00 7.57 -12.91
N GLY A 26 22.80 8.13 -12.65
CA GLY A 26 22.13 9.09 -13.54
C GLY A 26 21.54 8.47 -14.81
N LYS A 27 21.55 7.13 -14.94
CA LYS A 27 21.00 6.43 -16.11
C LYS A 27 19.58 5.93 -15.85
N PRO A 28 18.74 5.76 -16.89
CA PRO A 28 17.41 5.18 -16.71
C PRO A 28 17.49 3.75 -16.18
N VAL A 29 16.60 3.42 -15.23
CA VAL A 29 16.61 2.11 -14.55
C VAL A 29 15.85 1.04 -15.33
N LEU A 30 14.75 1.43 -16.00
CA LEU A 30 13.84 0.54 -16.71
C LEU A 30 13.50 1.11 -18.08
N ASN A 31 13.15 0.23 -19.02
CA ASN A 31 12.58 0.57 -20.31
C ASN A 31 11.16 -0.01 -20.46
N GLY A 32 10.41 0.46 -21.45
CA GLY A 32 9.04 0.04 -21.70
C GLY A 32 8.55 0.50 -23.06
N MET A 33 7.49 -0.14 -23.55
CA MET A 33 6.80 0.25 -24.79
C MET A 33 6.03 1.55 -24.58
N ASP A 34 6.17 2.46 -25.54
CA ASP A 34 5.39 3.69 -25.64
C ASP A 34 4.14 3.42 -26.47
N PHE A 35 4.30 3.15 -27.77
CA PHE A 35 3.19 2.83 -28.68
C PHE A 35 3.63 1.91 -29.82
N VAL A 36 2.66 1.34 -30.55
CA VAL A 36 2.90 0.56 -31.77
C VAL A 36 2.16 1.17 -32.95
N GLU A 37 2.81 1.13 -34.11
CA GLU A 37 2.24 1.55 -35.39
C GLU A 37 2.33 0.40 -36.40
N VAL A 38 1.32 0.27 -37.25
CA VAL A 38 1.35 -0.64 -38.40
C VAL A 38 1.96 0.12 -39.57
N ALA A 39 3.20 -0.23 -39.94
CA ALA A 39 4.05 0.59 -40.80
C ALA A 39 3.79 0.40 -42.31
N THR A 40 3.34 -0.80 -42.70
CA THR A 40 3.17 -1.18 -44.12
C THR A 40 1.70 -1.32 -44.50
N PRO A 41 1.30 -0.98 -45.73
CA PRO A 41 -0.05 -1.23 -46.25
C PRO A 41 -0.47 -2.70 -46.19
N GLU A 42 0.48 -3.63 -46.33
CA GLU A 42 0.28 -5.08 -46.23
C GLU A 42 0.05 -5.54 -44.79
N GLN A 43 0.23 -4.65 -43.80
CA GLN A 43 0.02 -4.89 -42.36
C GLN A 43 0.87 -6.02 -41.77
N THR A 44 2.02 -6.30 -42.38
CA THR A 44 2.98 -7.32 -41.91
C THR A 44 4.16 -6.73 -41.15
N THR A 45 4.33 -5.41 -41.13
CA THR A 45 5.40 -4.74 -40.39
C THR A 45 4.85 -3.82 -39.32
N LEU A 46 5.30 -4.01 -38.08
CA LEU A 46 4.95 -3.23 -36.90
C LEU A 46 6.16 -2.44 -36.41
N HIS A 47 5.98 -1.16 -36.11
CA HIS A 47 6.98 -0.33 -35.45
C HIS A 47 6.56 -0.10 -34.00
N VAL A 48 7.27 -0.73 -33.06
CA VAL A 48 7.07 -0.51 -31.63
C VAL A 48 8.08 0.50 -31.14
N ARG A 49 7.61 1.63 -30.62
CA ARG A 49 8.47 2.66 -30.04
C ARG A 49 8.64 2.43 -28.55
N PHE A 50 9.87 2.56 -28.08
CA PHE A 50 10.25 2.42 -26.68
C PHE A 50 10.59 3.78 -26.07
N ILE A 51 10.40 3.88 -24.75
CA ILE A 51 10.68 5.10 -23.99
C ILE A 51 12.17 5.45 -24.05
N HIS A 52 13.04 4.44 -23.89
CA HIS A 52 14.50 4.58 -23.94
C HIS A 52 15.10 3.76 -25.09
N PRO A 53 16.34 4.05 -25.53
CA PRO A 53 17.01 3.27 -26.56
C PRO A 53 17.06 1.77 -26.21
N LEU A 54 16.93 0.94 -27.24
CA LEU A 54 16.84 -0.51 -27.13
C LEU A 54 18.18 -1.15 -26.78
N PRO A 55 18.15 -2.36 -26.22
CA PRO A 55 19.37 -3.14 -25.99
C PRO A 55 20.15 -3.39 -27.28
N GLY A 56 21.47 -3.26 -27.22
CA GLY A 56 22.37 -3.33 -28.37
C GLY A 56 22.53 -2.03 -29.18
N GLN A 57 21.82 -0.96 -28.80
CA GLN A 57 21.95 0.38 -29.40
C GLN A 57 22.80 1.31 -28.50
N PRO A 58 23.32 2.42 -29.05
CA PRO A 58 23.99 3.44 -28.22
C PRO A 58 23.06 3.93 -27.10
N ASN A 59 23.56 3.91 -25.86
CA ASN A 59 22.79 4.23 -24.64
C ASN A 59 21.55 3.32 -24.41
N GLY A 60 21.60 2.06 -24.87
CA GLY A 60 20.56 1.07 -24.68
C GLY A 60 20.23 0.79 -23.20
N VAL A 61 18.95 0.67 -22.88
CA VAL A 61 18.43 0.32 -21.56
C VAL A 61 17.51 -0.90 -21.70
N PRO A 62 17.88 -2.06 -21.15
CA PRO A 62 19.24 -2.44 -20.70
C PRO A 62 20.24 -2.47 -21.87
N ALA A 63 21.55 -2.43 -21.61
CA ALA A 63 22.56 -2.41 -22.68
C ALA A 63 22.60 -3.72 -23.50
N VAL A 64 22.39 -4.85 -22.82
CA VAL A 64 22.37 -6.21 -23.38
C VAL A 64 21.44 -7.08 -22.52
N PRO A 65 20.90 -8.20 -23.04
CA PRO A 65 21.02 -8.71 -24.42
C PRO A 65 20.07 -8.00 -25.40
N THR A 66 20.46 -7.96 -26.69
CA THR A 66 19.62 -7.46 -27.79
C THR A 66 18.33 -8.26 -27.90
N LEU A 67 17.21 -7.58 -28.10
CA LEU A 67 15.92 -8.25 -28.30
C LEU A 67 15.89 -9.03 -29.62
N THR A 68 15.35 -10.24 -29.57
CA THR A 68 15.20 -11.12 -30.73
C THR A 68 13.74 -11.48 -30.96
N ALA A 69 13.43 -12.18 -32.07
CA ALA A 69 12.09 -12.70 -32.33
C ALA A 69 11.57 -13.64 -31.22
N ALA A 70 12.46 -14.29 -30.45
CA ALA A 70 12.06 -15.13 -29.33
C ALA A 70 11.56 -14.34 -28.11
N ASN A 71 11.78 -13.02 -28.07
CA ASN A 71 11.38 -12.14 -26.99
C ASN A 71 10.04 -11.46 -27.25
N VAL A 72 9.46 -11.60 -28.43
CA VAL A 72 8.20 -10.95 -28.80
C VAL A 72 7.13 -12.00 -28.99
N LEU A 73 6.02 -11.86 -28.26
CA LEU A 73 4.84 -12.68 -28.38
C LEU A 73 3.66 -11.82 -28.81
N ILE A 74 2.96 -12.24 -29.86
CA ILE A 74 1.69 -11.64 -30.29
C ILE A 74 0.60 -12.67 -30.04
N SER A 75 -0.44 -12.27 -29.33
CA SER A 75 -1.58 -13.12 -28.97
C SER A 75 -2.90 -12.36 -29.17
N GLY A 76 -4.02 -13.09 -29.22
CA GLY A 76 -5.33 -12.52 -29.54
C GLY A 76 -5.78 -12.88 -30.95
N GLY A 77 -6.71 -12.08 -31.49
CA GLY A 77 -7.42 -12.42 -32.73
C GLY A 77 -8.59 -13.38 -32.50
N VAL A 78 -9.65 -13.23 -33.30
CA VAL A 78 -10.82 -14.13 -33.27
C VAL A 78 -10.80 -15.06 -34.49
N ARG A 79 -10.55 -14.52 -35.68
CA ARG A 79 -10.51 -15.28 -36.94
C ARG A 79 -9.08 -15.60 -37.35
N VAL A 80 -8.15 -14.68 -37.09
CA VAL A 80 -6.72 -14.88 -37.37
C VAL A 80 -5.97 -14.95 -36.04
N THR A 81 -5.60 -16.16 -35.66
CA THR A 81 -4.84 -16.46 -34.44
C THR A 81 -3.42 -16.90 -34.79
N GLU A 82 -2.57 -17.06 -33.77
CA GLU A 82 -1.20 -17.60 -33.90
C GLU A 82 -0.26 -16.86 -34.87
N ILE A 83 -0.36 -15.52 -34.92
CA ILE A 83 0.56 -14.68 -35.71
C ILE A 83 1.99 -14.84 -35.18
N ARG A 84 2.93 -15.22 -36.07
CA ARG A 84 4.32 -15.48 -35.70
C ARG A 84 5.20 -14.30 -36.09
N VAL A 85 6.16 -14.02 -35.22
CA VAL A 85 7.19 -13.02 -35.50
C VAL A 85 8.29 -13.65 -36.34
N ALA A 86 8.38 -13.24 -37.60
CA ALA A 86 9.39 -13.73 -38.55
C ALA A 86 10.75 -13.07 -38.30
N ARG A 87 10.77 -11.75 -38.05
CA ARG A 87 12.01 -10.99 -37.87
C ARG A 87 11.81 -9.82 -36.92
N VAL A 88 12.86 -9.48 -36.18
CA VAL A 88 12.92 -8.29 -35.33
C VAL A 88 14.21 -7.53 -35.64
N LEU A 89 14.10 -6.20 -35.76
CA LEU A 89 15.20 -5.28 -35.98
C LEU A 89 15.08 -4.14 -34.97
N ALA A 90 16.16 -3.85 -34.25
CA ALA A 90 16.24 -2.70 -33.35
C ALA A 90 17.03 -1.58 -34.03
N ASP A 91 16.48 -0.37 -34.05
CA ASP A 91 17.18 0.87 -34.38
C ASP A 91 16.85 1.93 -33.34
N ARG A 92 17.87 2.41 -32.61
CA ARG A 92 17.72 3.37 -31.50
C ARG A 92 16.60 2.95 -30.54
N ASN A 93 15.46 3.63 -30.54
CA ASN A 93 14.31 3.33 -29.67
C ASN A 93 13.11 2.74 -30.41
N VAL A 94 13.30 2.23 -31.63
CA VAL A 94 12.24 1.61 -32.44
C VAL A 94 12.60 0.15 -32.70
N LEU A 95 11.63 -0.72 -32.41
CA LEU A 95 11.69 -2.15 -32.69
C LEU A 95 10.78 -2.44 -33.89
N THR A 96 11.37 -2.72 -35.04
CA THR A 96 10.65 -3.16 -36.23
C THR A 96 10.42 -4.67 -36.14
N ILE A 97 9.17 -5.06 -36.10
CA ILE A 97 8.72 -6.45 -36.01
C ILE A 97 8.04 -6.81 -37.33
N VAL A 98 8.56 -7.84 -38.01
CA VAL A 98 7.95 -8.40 -39.21
C VAL A 98 7.22 -9.68 -38.80
N VAL A 99 5.93 -9.74 -39.12
CA VAL A 99 5.07 -10.90 -38.87
C VAL A 99 4.85 -11.71 -40.15
N ASP A 100 4.49 -12.98 -40.00
CA ASP A 100 4.24 -13.91 -41.11
C ASP A 100 2.91 -13.65 -41.83
N GLN A 101 1.91 -13.12 -41.13
CA GLN A 101 0.60 -12.81 -41.67
C GLN A 101 -0.04 -11.59 -40.99
N PRO A 102 -0.85 -10.80 -41.72
CA PRO A 102 -1.61 -9.70 -41.12
C PRO A 102 -2.76 -10.23 -40.24
N GLY A 103 -3.11 -9.49 -39.19
CA GLY A 103 -4.26 -9.82 -38.34
C GLY A 103 -5.62 -9.35 -38.90
N ASP A 104 -6.67 -9.64 -38.15
CA ASP A 104 -8.05 -9.22 -38.41
C ASP A 104 -8.43 -7.91 -37.67
N PHE A 105 -9.73 -7.60 -37.59
CA PHE A 105 -10.26 -6.41 -36.90
C PHE A 105 -10.28 -6.52 -35.37
N SER A 106 -9.82 -7.64 -34.80
CA SER A 106 -9.81 -7.85 -33.36
C SER A 106 -8.68 -7.06 -32.68
N GLN A 107 -8.73 -7.03 -31.35
CA GLN A 107 -7.60 -6.59 -30.54
C GLN A 107 -6.57 -7.71 -30.41
N TYR A 108 -5.30 -7.33 -30.60
CA TYR A 108 -4.12 -8.14 -30.41
C TYR A 108 -3.30 -7.59 -29.26
N ARG A 109 -2.65 -8.49 -28.53
CA ARG A 109 -1.75 -8.19 -27.43
C ARG A 109 -0.33 -8.49 -27.87
N LEU A 110 0.50 -7.46 -27.91
CA LEU A 110 1.94 -7.55 -28.09
C LEU A 110 2.61 -7.57 -26.71
N GLN A 111 3.41 -8.59 -26.44
CA GLN A 111 4.07 -8.79 -25.15
C GLN A 111 5.55 -9.08 -25.33
N LEU A 112 6.39 -8.44 -24.51
CA LEU A 112 7.79 -8.79 -24.35
C LEU A 112 7.95 -9.91 -23.32
N VAL A 113 8.69 -10.94 -23.68
CA VAL A 113 8.98 -12.11 -22.84
C VAL A 113 10.48 -12.37 -22.75
N ALA A 114 10.93 -12.84 -21.59
CA ALA A 114 12.34 -13.17 -21.34
C ALA A 114 12.86 -14.30 -22.27
N GLY A 115 11.96 -15.15 -22.77
CA GLY A 115 12.26 -16.20 -23.74
C GLY A 115 11.02 -17.04 -24.03
N ARG A 116 11.12 -17.97 -24.99
CA ARG A 116 10.00 -18.85 -25.37
C ARG A 116 9.47 -19.60 -24.14
N GLY A 117 8.15 -19.56 -23.93
CA GLY A 117 7.46 -20.24 -22.83
C GLY A 117 7.51 -19.53 -21.48
N LYS A 118 8.11 -18.33 -21.38
CA LYS A 118 8.07 -17.50 -20.17
C LYS A 118 7.04 -16.37 -20.34
N SER A 119 6.29 -16.07 -19.28
CA SER A 119 5.35 -14.94 -19.24
C SER A 119 6.00 -13.63 -18.80
N ASP A 120 7.10 -13.71 -18.06
CA ASP A 120 7.75 -12.54 -17.49
C ASP A 120 8.56 -11.77 -18.54
N PRO A 121 8.60 -10.42 -18.45
CA PRO A 121 9.40 -9.61 -19.35
C PRO A 121 10.90 -9.86 -19.13
N PRO A 122 11.76 -9.54 -20.12
CA PRO A 122 13.20 -9.52 -19.92
C PRO A 122 13.60 -8.56 -18.80
N ALA A 123 14.70 -8.85 -18.10
CA ALA A 123 15.24 -7.97 -17.07
C ALA A 123 15.54 -6.57 -17.63
N GLY A 124 15.27 -5.52 -16.86
CA GLY A 124 15.42 -4.12 -17.29
C GLY A 124 14.21 -3.55 -18.04
N PHE A 125 13.14 -4.33 -18.22
CA PHE A 125 11.86 -3.84 -18.73
C PHE A 125 10.80 -3.78 -17.63
N ASP A 126 9.97 -2.76 -17.69
CA ASP A 126 8.84 -2.58 -16.79
C ASP A 126 7.72 -3.60 -17.12
N PRO A 127 7.23 -4.40 -16.15
CA PRO A 127 6.21 -5.41 -16.43
C PRO A 127 4.88 -4.88 -16.94
N GLN A 128 4.49 -3.66 -16.55
CA GLN A 128 3.24 -3.05 -17.03
C GLN A 128 3.42 -2.52 -18.47
N LEU A 129 4.59 -1.96 -18.78
CA LEU A 129 4.90 -1.42 -20.11
C LEU A 129 5.55 -2.44 -21.05
N ALA A 130 5.64 -3.70 -20.65
CA ALA A 130 6.07 -4.81 -21.51
C ALA A 130 4.93 -5.39 -22.34
N THR A 131 3.69 -4.93 -22.13
CA THR A 131 2.50 -5.40 -22.83
C THR A 131 1.75 -4.22 -23.43
N LEU A 132 1.30 -4.37 -24.68
CA LEU A 132 0.52 -3.35 -25.38
C LEU A 132 -0.60 -3.99 -26.20
N LEU A 133 -1.77 -3.35 -26.23
CA LEU A 133 -2.90 -3.76 -27.06
C LEU A 133 -2.95 -2.93 -28.34
N PHE A 134 -3.16 -3.58 -29.47
CA PHE A 134 -3.23 -2.94 -30.79
C PHE A 134 -4.16 -3.68 -31.75
N SER A 135 -4.48 -3.06 -32.89
CA SER A 135 -5.19 -3.71 -33.99
C SER A 135 -4.39 -3.57 -35.28
N PHE A 136 -4.52 -4.52 -36.20
CA PHE A 136 -3.89 -4.42 -37.52
C PHE A 136 -4.65 -3.48 -38.47
N LYS A 137 -5.94 -3.26 -38.22
CA LYS A 137 -6.87 -2.56 -39.14
C LYS A 137 -7.10 -1.09 -38.79
N VAL A 138 -6.16 -0.44 -38.08
CA VAL A 138 -6.30 0.95 -37.59
C VAL A 138 -6.33 1.99 -38.72
N ALA A 139 -5.75 1.67 -39.89
CA ALA A 139 -5.74 2.53 -41.07
C ALA A 139 -6.77 2.12 -42.14
N CYS A 140 -7.59 1.10 -41.89
CA CYS A 140 -8.66 0.75 -42.82
C CYS A 140 -9.78 1.80 -42.70
N PRO A 141 -10.24 2.41 -43.82
CA PRO A 141 -11.43 3.25 -43.77
C PRO A 141 -12.59 2.40 -43.27
N SER A 142 -13.14 2.75 -42.11
CA SER A 142 -14.39 2.19 -41.64
C SER A 142 -15.49 3.21 -41.88
N ASP A 143 -16.55 2.80 -42.58
CA ASP A 143 -17.80 3.55 -42.67
C ASP A 143 -18.61 3.48 -41.35
N LEU A 144 -18.04 2.84 -40.32
CA LEU A 144 -18.58 2.76 -38.98
C LEU A 144 -18.25 4.05 -38.23
N ASP A 145 -19.25 4.93 -38.18
CA ASP A 145 -19.30 6.07 -37.28
C ASP A 145 -19.54 5.55 -35.85
N CYS A 146 -18.51 4.93 -35.28
CA CYS A 146 -18.53 4.49 -33.90
C CYS A 146 -18.57 5.76 -33.04
N ARG A 147 -19.78 6.19 -32.66
CA ARG A 147 -19.99 7.11 -31.55
C ARG A 147 -19.19 6.56 -30.39
N THR A 148 -18.09 7.22 -30.05
CA THR A 148 -17.33 6.92 -28.84
C THR A 148 -18.34 6.94 -27.70
N GLU A 149 -18.61 5.79 -27.10
CA GLU A 149 -19.30 5.78 -25.83
C GLU A 149 -18.35 6.49 -24.88
N ASP A 150 -18.68 7.75 -24.56
CA ASP A 150 -18.12 8.39 -23.39
C ASP A 150 -18.45 7.46 -22.24
N GLN A 151 -17.47 6.68 -21.79
CA GLN A 151 -17.54 5.97 -20.53
C GLN A 151 -17.58 7.06 -19.47
N CYS A 152 -18.78 7.60 -19.22
CA CYS A 152 -19.03 8.41 -18.05
C CYS A 152 -18.58 7.57 -16.87
N PRO A 153 -17.63 8.04 -16.04
CA PRO A 153 -17.33 7.35 -14.81
C PRO A 153 -18.65 7.16 -14.08
N SER A 154 -18.95 5.93 -13.66
CA SER A 154 -20.17 5.64 -12.90
C SER A 154 -20.27 6.63 -11.75
N ASP A 155 -21.45 7.22 -11.55
CA ASP A 155 -21.65 8.19 -10.48
C ASP A 155 -21.12 7.60 -9.16
N PRO A 156 -20.26 8.34 -8.44
CA PRO A 156 -19.72 7.84 -7.19
C PRO A 156 -20.88 7.58 -6.24
N LEU A 157 -20.87 6.41 -5.59
CA LEU A 157 -21.87 6.09 -4.57
C LEU A 157 -21.91 7.23 -3.54
N PRO A 158 -23.12 7.65 -3.12
CA PRO A 158 -23.25 8.67 -2.10
C PRO A 158 -22.47 8.22 -0.85
N LYS A 159 -21.64 9.12 -0.34
CA LYS A 159 -20.84 8.87 0.86
C LYS A 159 -21.74 9.10 2.07
N SER A 160 -21.67 8.20 3.05
CA SER A 160 -22.28 8.45 4.36
C SER A 160 -21.48 9.52 5.08
N ASP A 161 -22.15 10.44 5.76
CA ASP A 161 -21.48 11.35 6.68
C ASP A 161 -20.83 10.55 7.82
N ILE A 162 -19.54 10.73 8.00
CA ILE A 162 -18.79 10.08 9.07
C ILE A 162 -19.03 10.87 10.36
N ASN A 163 -19.75 10.26 11.32
CA ASN A 163 -19.89 10.84 12.65
C ASN A 163 -18.66 10.48 13.51
N TYR A 164 -17.69 11.39 13.58
CA TYR A 164 -16.47 11.21 14.38
C TYR A 164 -16.68 11.18 15.90
N LEU A 165 -17.88 11.57 16.37
CA LEU A 165 -18.24 11.52 17.79
C LEU A 165 -18.97 10.23 18.15
N ALA A 166 -19.23 9.33 17.20
CA ALA A 166 -19.84 8.05 17.47
C ALA A 166 -18.90 7.18 18.32
N LYS A 167 -19.35 6.90 19.55
CA LYS A 167 -18.53 6.28 20.60
C LYS A 167 -19.31 5.29 21.46
N ASP A 168 -20.64 5.23 21.31
CA ASP A 168 -21.54 4.38 22.07
C ASP A 168 -22.33 3.44 21.15
N TYR A 169 -22.97 2.43 21.73
CA TYR A 169 -23.79 1.45 21.01
C TYR A 169 -24.78 2.12 20.04
N ALA A 170 -25.54 3.10 20.50
CA ALA A 170 -26.62 3.73 19.73
C ALA A 170 -26.07 4.48 18.51
N SER A 171 -24.97 5.21 18.69
CA SER A 171 -24.30 5.95 17.62
C SER A 171 -23.61 5.02 16.62
N PHE A 172 -22.96 3.94 17.06
CA PHE A 172 -22.39 2.94 16.15
C PHE A 172 -23.46 2.22 15.33
N ARG A 173 -24.53 1.77 15.98
CA ARG A 173 -25.68 1.16 15.30
C ARG A 173 -26.25 2.09 14.23
N ARG A 174 -26.42 3.37 14.57
CA ARG A 174 -26.90 4.38 13.62
C ARG A 174 -25.97 4.55 12.42
N VAL A 175 -24.66 4.71 12.65
CA VAL A 175 -23.68 4.86 11.56
C VAL A 175 -23.69 3.65 10.62
N MET A 176 -23.80 2.44 11.17
CA MET A 176 -23.87 1.21 10.35
C MET A 176 -25.15 1.15 9.52
N LEU A 177 -26.31 1.49 10.10
CA LEU A 177 -27.59 1.52 9.37
C LEU A 177 -27.64 2.63 8.32
N ASP A 178 -27.13 3.83 8.64
CA ASP A 178 -27.03 4.94 7.70
C ASP A 178 -26.13 4.56 6.50
N ARG A 179 -25.05 3.81 6.75
CA ARG A 179 -24.20 3.28 5.68
C ARG A 179 -24.89 2.21 4.85
N LEU A 180 -25.61 1.28 5.48
CA LEU A 180 -26.35 0.22 4.80
C LEU A 180 -27.44 0.78 3.89
N ALA A 181 -28.12 1.85 4.30
CA ALA A 181 -29.14 2.53 3.49
C ALA A 181 -28.59 3.07 2.14
N LEU A 182 -27.29 3.41 2.07
CA LEU A 182 -26.65 3.89 0.85
C LEU A 182 -26.09 2.75 -0.02
N LEU A 183 -25.64 1.66 0.60
CA LEU A 183 -25.03 0.53 -0.11
C LEU A 183 -26.07 -0.45 -0.65
N VAL A 184 -27.15 -0.66 0.09
CA VAL A 184 -28.20 -1.63 -0.23
C VAL A 184 -29.58 -0.98 -0.01
N PRO A 185 -29.98 -0.02 -0.87
CA PRO A 185 -31.22 0.74 -0.67
C PRO A 185 -32.49 -0.12 -0.69
N GLU A 186 -32.44 -1.30 -1.31
CA GLU A 186 -33.54 -2.28 -1.33
C GLU A 186 -33.77 -2.93 0.04
N TRP A 187 -32.76 -2.92 0.93
CA TRP A 187 -32.86 -3.51 2.25
C TRP A 187 -33.53 -2.54 3.25
N THR A 188 -34.85 -2.69 3.36
CA THR A 188 -35.73 -1.83 4.17
C THR A 188 -36.12 -2.42 5.52
N GLU A 189 -35.65 -3.63 5.85
CA GLU A 189 -36.01 -4.32 7.09
C GLU A 189 -35.53 -3.56 8.34
N ARG A 190 -36.40 -3.47 9.35
CA ARG A 190 -36.15 -2.74 10.61
C ARG A 190 -36.57 -3.54 11.85
N SER A 191 -37.10 -4.75 11.66
CA SER A 191 -37.49 -5.65 12.72
C SER A 191 -36.29 -6.04 13.59
N PRO A 192 -36.39 -5.93 14.93
CA PRO A 192 -35.36 -6.45 15.83
C PRO A 192 -35.14 -7.96 15.72
N ALA A 193 -36.11 -8.70 15.18
CA ALA A 193 -36.01 -10.14 14.97
C ALA A 193 -35.33 -10.51 13.63
N ASP A 194 -35.01 -9.52 12.79
CA ASP A 194 -34.27 -9.75 11.55
C ASP A 194 -32.81 -10.12 11.85
N VAL A 195 -32.27 -11.05 11.07
CA VAL A 195 -30.89 -11.53 11.22
C VAL A 195 -29.89 -10.43 10.86
N GLY A 196 -30.19 -9.63 9.84
CA GLY A 196 -29.35 -8.49 9.44
C GLY A 196 -29.30 -7.42 10.54
N ILE A 197 -30.44 -7.06 11.11
CA ILE A 197 -30.49 -6.14 12.26
C ILE A 197 -29.77 -6.71 13.47
N THR A 198 -29.95 -8.00 13.78
CA THR A 198 -29.24 -8.66 14.90
C THR A 198 -27.72 -8.62 14.73
N LEU A 199 -27.23 -8.80 13.50
CA LEU A 199 -25.80 -8.71 13.21
C LEU A 199 -25.28 -7.28 13.41
N VAL A 200 -26.03 -6.27 12.96
CA VAL A 200 -25.69 -4.86 13.19
C VAL A 200 -25.64 -4.55 14.70
N ASP A 201 -26.60 -5.05 15.47
CA ASP A 201 -26.65 -4.88 16.92
C ASP A 201 -25.44 -5.54 17.60
N LEU A 202 -25.07 -6.76 17.19
CA LEU A 202 -23.88 -7.45 17.72
C LEU A 202 -22.59 -6.68 17.42
N LEU A 203 -22.44 -6.17 16.19
CA LEU A 203 -21.28 -5.37 15.82
C LEU A 203 -21.24 -4.04 16.58
N ALA A 204 -22.37 -3.38 16.76
CA ALA A 204 -22.47 -2.15 17.54
C ALA A 204 -22.10 -2.37 19.02
N TYR A 205 -22.51 -3.51 19.59
CA TYR A 205 -22.14 -3.89 20.96
C TYR A 205 -20.63 -4.10 21.11
N VAL A 206 -20.00 -4.82 20.19
CA VAL A 206 -18.55 -5.03 20.21
C VAL A 206 -17.81 -3.70 20.00
N ALA A 207 -18.30 -2.85 19.10
CA ALA A 207 -17.71 -1.53 18.83
C ALA A 207 -17.73 -0.63 20.07
N ASP A 208 -18.84 -0.62 20.82
CA ASP A 208 -18.95 0.12 22.08
C ASP A 208 -17.92 -0.34 23.12
N HIS A 209 -17.78 -1.66 23.30
CA HIS A 209 -16.79 -2.20 24.24
C HIS A 209 -15.34 -1.87 23.82
N LEU A 210 -15.02 -2.00 22.54
CA LEU A 210 -13.70 -1.61 22.02
C LEU A 210 -13.44 -0.11 22.14
N SER A 211 -14.45 0.72 21.91
CA SER A 211 -14.39 2.17 22.07
C SER A 211 -14.05 2.55 23.52
N TYR A 212 -14.70 1.91 24.49
CA TYR A 212 -14.39 2.09 25.91
C TYR A 212 -12.95 1.70 26.24
N GLU A 213 -12.49 0.53 25.79
CA GLU A 213 -11.12 0.07 26.05
C GLU A 213 -10.07 1.00 25.42
N GLN A 214 -10.33 1.52 24.21
CA GLN A 214 -9.46 2.52 23.58
C GLN A 214 -9.34 3.79 24.41
N ASP A 215 -10.45 4.33 24.91
CA ASP A 215 -10.45 5.53 25.73
C ASP A 215 -9.75 5.30 27.09
N ALA A 216 -9.93 4.11 27.68
CA ALA A 216 -9.22 3.70 28.89
C ALA A 216 -7.70 3.62 28.67
N VAL A 217 -7.25 3.02 27.56
CA VAL A 217 -5.83 2.95 27.20
C VAL A 217 -5.28 4.35 26.90
N ALA A 218 -6.01 5.17 26.14
CA ALA A 218 -5.61 6.53 25.81
C ALA A 218 -5.45 7.41 27.05
N THR A 219 -6.35 7.25 28.03
CA THR A 219 -6.25 7.93 29.33
C THR A 219 -4.94 7.58 30.04
N GLU A 220 -4.49 6.33 29.97
CA GLU A 220 -3.27 5.85 30.61
C GLU A 220 -1.98 6.14 29.81
N ALA A 221 -2.09 6.61 28.57
CA ALA A 221 -0.97 6.79 27.64
C ALA A 221 -0.14 8.06 27.86
N TYR A 222 -0.61 8.99 28.69
CA TYR A 222 0.09 10.23 28.98
C TYR A 222 0.17 10.49 30.49
N PHE A 223 1.29 11.07 30.92
CA PHE A 223 1.54 11.32 32.34
C PHE A 223 0.46 12.18 33.01
N GLY A 224 -0.05 13.21 32.31
CA GLY A 224 -1.06 14.13 32.84
C GLY A 224 -2.48 13.55 32.93
N THR A 225 -2.77 12.47 32.19
CA THR A 225 -4.10 11.85 32.15
C THR A 225 -4.15 10.49 32.86
N ALA A 226 -3.00 9.83 33.04
CA ALA A 226 -2.91 8.50 33.61
C ALA A 226 -3.46 8.46 35.03
N ARG A 227 -4.35 7.50 35.30
CA ARG A 227 -4.98 7.32 36.62
C ARG A 227 -4.34 6.18 37.40
N ARG A 228 -3.76 5.19 36.73
CA ARG A 228 -3.10 4.07 37.40
C ARG A 228 -1.67 4.45 37.81
N ARG A 229 -1.35 4.24 39.08
CA ARG A 229 0.00 4.47 39.63
C ARG A 229 1.09 3.71 38.87
N LEU A 230 0.77 2.50 38.37
CA LEU A 230 1.69 1.71 37.55
C LEU A 230 2.04 2.43 36.23
N SER A 231 1.06 3.00 35.55
CA SER A 231 1.27 3.77 34.31
C SER A 231 2.14 4.99 34.60
N VAL A 232 1.80 5.78 35.63
CA VAL A 232 2.58 6.96 36.04
C VAL A 232 4.03 6.59 36.35
N ARG A 233 4.28 5.48 37.06
CA ARG A 233 5.65 4.98 37.33
C ARG A 233 6.41 4.63 36.06
N ARG A 234 5.76 3.99 35.08
CA ARG A 234 6.37 3.66 33.78
C ARG A 234 6.75 4.92 33.00
N HIS A 235 5.87 5.92 33.00
CA HIS A 235 6.13 7.21 32.35
C HIS A 235 7.27 7.98 33.06
N ALA A 236 7.24 8.05 34.39
CA ALA A 236 8.29 8.69 35.20
C ALA A 236 9.68 8.10 34.92
N ARG A 237 9.77 6.78 34.74
CA ARG A 237 11.03 6.11 34.42
C ARG A 237 11.66 6.60 33.13
N LEU A 238 10.88 7.01 32.12
CA LEU A 238 11.38 7.51 30.84
C LEU A 238 12.18 8.81 31.00
N VAL A 239 11.85 9.63 32.01
CA VAL A 239 12.56 10.88 32.33
C VAL A 239 13.56 10.71 33.47
N GLY A 240 13.89 9.47 33.85
CA GLY A 240 14.82 9.18 34.93
C GLY A 240 14.29 9.48 36.33
N TYR A 241 12.99 9.77 36.48
CA TYR A 241 12.36 10.00 37.78
C TYR A 241 11.86 8.69 38.38
N MET A 242 12.21 8.45 39.65
CA MET A 242 11.70 7.31 40.42
C MET A 242 10.73 7.82 41.49
N PRO A 243 9.42 7.60 41.32
CA PRO A 243 8.44 7.97 42.35
C PRO A 243 8.73 7.21 43.65
N PHE A 244 8.65 7.91 44.79
CA PHE A 244 8.83 7.29 46.10
C PHE A 244 7.69 6.30 46.42
N GLU A 245 8.00 5.23 47.14
CA GLU A 245 7.05 4.17 47.55
C GLU A 245 6.52 4.37 48.98
N GLY A 246 6.64 5.60 49.50
CA GLY A 246 6.49 5.92 50.92
C GLY A 246 7.83 5.91 51.66
N SER A 247 7.90 6.66 52.76
CA SER A 247 9.06 6.67 53.65
C SER A 247 8.61 6.34 55.07
N ASN A 248 9.43 5.58 55.78
CA ASN A 248 9.25 5.40 57.23
C ASN A 248 9.45 6.74 57.94
N ALA A 249 8.72 6.92 59.05
CA ALA A 249 8.94 8.03 59.96
C ALA A 249 10.37 7.99 60.50
N ARG A 250 11.01 9.16 60.60
CA ARG A 250 12.35 9.33 61.16
C ARG A 250 12.30 10.43 62.21
N VAL A 251 12.91 10.17 63.35
CA VAL A 251 12.91 11.07 64.50
C VAL A 251 14.26 11.01 65.20
N TRP A 252 14.69 12.14 65.75
CA TRP A 252 15.82 12.21 66.66
C TRP A 252 15.37 11.80 68.06
N ALA A 253 16.07 10.84 68.67
CA ALA A 253 15.76 10.36 70.01
C ALA A 253 16.98 10.52 70.92
N GLN A 254 16.76 11.00 72.15
CA GLN A 254 17.77 11.02 73.20
C GLN A 254 17.54 9.84 74.15
N ILE A 255 18.57 9.03 74.36
CA ILE A 255 18.51 7.86 75.25
C ILE A 255 19.41 8.14 76.44
N ARG A 256 18.83 8.12 77.65
CA ARG A 256 19.59 8.26 78.90
C ARG A 256 20.07 6.89 79.35
N LEU A 257 21.39 6.73 79.47
CA LEU A 257 22.02 5.50 79.97
C LEU A 257 22.30 5.61 81.47
N ARG A 258 22.46 4.46 82.14
CA ARG A 258 22.87 4.40 83.54
C ARG A 258 24.38 4.66 83.67
N PRO A 259 24.87 5.22 84.80
CA PRO A 259 26.31 5.36 85.05
C PRO A 259 27.05 4.01 84.93
N GLY A 260 28.24 4.01 84.33
CA GLY A 260 29.04 2.80 84.08
C GLY A 260 28.71 2.05 82.77
N SER A 261 27.94 2.66 81.86
CA SER A 261 27.59 2.09 80.54
C SER A 261 28.58 2.50 79.43
N ASP A 262 29.84 2.76 79.78
CA ASP A 262 30.85 3.24 78.84
C ASP A 262 31.19 2.14 77.82
N GLY A 263 31.27 2.50 76.53
CA GLY A 263 31.59 1.57 75.44
C GLY A 263 30.41 0.70 74.95
N VAL A 264 29.18 0.91 75.44
CA VAL A 264 28.00 0.18 74.95
C VAL A 264 27.66 0.60 73.51
N THR A 265 27.80 -0.34 72.58
CA THR A 265 27.40 -0.14 71.17
C THR A 265 25.92 -0.47 71.00
N LEU A 266 25.12 0.50 70.54
CA LEU A 266 23.73 0.26 70.20
C LEU A 266 23.64 -0.44 68.83
N PRO A 267 23.01 -1.62 68.72
CA PRO A 267 22.85 -2.29 67.44
C PRO A 267 21.95 -1.46 66.52
N ALA A 268 22.26 -1.46 65.23
CA ALA A 268 21.50 -0.70 64.23
C ALA A 268 20.02 -1.12 64.16
N ARG A 269 19.67 -2.33 64.61
CA ARG A 269 18.30 -2.84 64.68
C ARG A 269 17.92 -3.07 66.15
N GLY A 270 16.74 -2.59 66.53
CA GLY A 270 16.22 -2.82 67.89
C GLY A 270 16.01 -4.32 68.17
N PRO A 271 16.16 -4.79 69.43
CA PRO A 271 16.06 -6.20 69.76
C PRO A 271 14.67 -6.83 69.55
N GLN A 272 13.60 -6.03 69.48
CA GLN A 272 12.21 -6.54 69.45
C GLN A 272 11.25 -5.75 68.52
N GLY A 273 11.72 -5.06 67.47
CA GLY A 273 10.80 -4.28 66.64
C GLY A 273 11.32 -3.80 65.29
N PRO A 274 10.46 -3.12 64.49
CA PRO A 274 10.78 -2.60 63.16
C PRO A 274 11.68 -1.35 63.19
N THR A 275 12.17 -0.94 64.36
CA THR A 275 12.97 0.28 64.54
C THR A 275 14.43 0.06 64.18
N ARG A 276 14.98 1.02 63.43
CA ARG A 276 16.38 1.04 62.97
C ARG A 276 17.04 2.35 63.39
N LEU A 277 18.15 2.25 64.12
CA LEU A 277 19.03 3.39 64.39
C LEU A 277 19.83 3.69 63.13
N LEU A 278 19.70 4.90 62.61
CA LEU A 278 20.34 5.31 61.34
C LEU A 278 21.71 5.97 61.56
N THR A 279 21.96 6.49 62.76
CA THR A 279 23.20 7.16 63.14
C THR A 279 23.97 6.25 64.10
N ALA A 280 25.23 5.96 63.77
CA ALA A 280 26.12 5.32 64.73
C ALA A 280 26.42 6.33 65.84
N VAL A 281 26.00 6.03 67.07
CA VAL A 281 26.47 6.76 68.25
C VAL A 281 27.90 6.28 68.47
N ARG A 282 28.89 7.12 68.13
CA ARG A 282 30.29 6.89 68.48
C ARG A 282 30.54 7.35 69.91
#